data_AF-A0AAD8HLW1-F1
#
_entry.id   AF-A0AAD8HLW1-F1
#
_cell.length_a   1.000
_cell.length_b   1.000
_cell.length_c   1.000
_cell.angle_alpha   90.00
_cell.angle_beta   90.00
_cell.angle_gamma   90.00
#
_symmetry.space_group_name_H-M   'P 1'
#
loop_
_entity.id
_entity.type
_entity.pdbx_description
1 polymer ?
#
loop_
_entity_poly.entity_id
_entity_poly.type
_entity_poly.pdbx_seq_one_letter_code
_entity_poly.pdbx_strand_id
1 'polypeptide(L)'
;MIEGTQILLASYYHLNDDELYTGLFDGIRWDHVVLDEGHGLKNPRAKRSQNVRKLHVKADAFIIASGTVELWALMDICNKNLLGKSKSFRHNFDVTIKLGNQRTRKEIADCYAKEVVKVKR
;
A
#
# COMPACT_ATOMS: atom_id res chain seq x y z
N MET A 1 -6.79 26.54 14.27
CA MET A 1 -5.66 26.67 13.33
C MET A 1 -4.39 26.62 14.16
N ILE A 2 -3.55 25.60 13.98
CA ILE A 2 -2.32 25.44 14.76
C ILE A 2 -1.27 26.38 14.16
N GLU A 3 -1.31 27.65 14.57
CA GLU A 3 -0.40 28.69 14.12
C GLU A 3 1.04 28.29 14.49
N GLY A 4 1.94 28.23 13.50
CA GLY A 4 3.34 27.85 13.69
C GLY A 4 3.67 26.35 13.61
N THR A 5 2.72 25.46 13.35
CA THR A 5 3.02 24.02 13.20
C THR A 5 3.54 23.71 11.80
N GLN A 6 4.81 23.31 11.72
CA GLN A 6 5.46 22.91 10.46
C GLN A 6 5.26 21.43 10.14
N ILE A 7 5.01 20.58 11.17
CA ILE A 7 4.91 19.12 11.05
C ILE A 7 3.76 18.62 11.94
N LEU A 8 2.88 17.79 11.38
CA LEU A 8 1.88 17.03 12.13
C LEU A 8 2.28 15.55 12.15
N LEU A 9 2.40 14.97 13.35
CA LEU A 9 2.54 13.53 13.54
C LEU A 9 1.21 12.97 14.05
N ALA A 10 0.68 11.97 13.35
CA ALA A 10 -0.59 11.36 13.70
C ALA A 10 -0.56 9.85 13.47
N SER A 11 -1.32 9.13 14.29
CA SER A 11 -1.58 7.70 14.09
C SER A 11 -2.67 7.48 13.03
N TYR A 12 -2.60 6.36 12.33
CA TYR A 12 -3.65 5.88 11.43
C TYR A 12 -5.04 5.78 12.07
N TYR A 13 -5.12 5.72 13.39
CA TYR A 13 -6.40 5.72 14.10
C TYR A 13 -7.24 6.97 13.79
N HIS A 14 -6.62 8.15 13.70
CA HIS A 14 -7.31 9.41 13.37
C HIS A 14 -7.92 9.42 11.97
N LEU A 15 -7.45 8.55 11.08
CA LEU A 15 -7.98 8.41 9.72
C LEU A 15 -9.22 7.50 9.66
N ASN A 16 -9.52 6.74 10.73
CA ASN A 16 -10.70 5.87 10.80
C ASN A 16 -11.91 6.57 11.45
N ASP A 17 -11.68 7.63 12.20
CA ASP A 17 -12.71 8.41 12.86
C ASP A 17 -12.99 9.69 12.04
N ASP A 18 -14.26 10.02 11.78
CA ASP A 18 -14.58 11.16 10.91
C ASP A 18 -14.44 12.50 11.65
N GLU A 19 -14.69 12.53 12.95
CA GLU A 19 -14.56 13.74 13.77
C GLU A 19 -13.08 14.09 13.93
N LEU A 20 -12.25 13.09 14.26
CA LEU A 20 -10.80 13.27 14.32
C LEU A 20 -10.21 13.62 12.95
N TYR A 21 -10.69 12.98 11.88
CA TYR A 21 -10.23 13.30 10.53
C TYR A 21 -10.48 14.76 10.19
N THR A 22 -11.72 15.21 10.42
CA THR A 22 -12.15 16.58 10.10
C THR A 22 -11.41 17.60 10.96
N GLY A 23 -11.24 17.32 12.25
CA GLY A 23 -10.56 18.24 13.17
C GLY A 23 -9.06 18.40 12.93
N LEU A 24 -8.39 17.38 12.37
CA LEU A 24 -6.93 17.36 12.23
C LEU A 24 -6.42 17.53 10.81
N PHE A 25 -7.16 17.08 9.79
CA PHE A 25 -6.63 17.02 8.42
C PHE A 25 -7.47 17.78 7.40
N ASP A 26 -8.79 17.87 7.59
CA ASP A 26 -9.67 18.47 6.59
C ASP A 26 -9.41 19.98 6.44
N GLY A 27 -9.49 20.47 5.21
CA GLY A 27 -9.18 21.86 4.87
C GLY A 27 -7.69 22.26 4.89
N ILE A 28 -6.78 21.40 5.35
CA ILE A 28 -5.33 21.66 5.33
C ILE A 28 -4.74 21.24 3.98
N ARG A 29 -3.93 22.11 3.37
CA ARG A 29 -3.08 21.77 2.22
C ARG A 29 -1.74 21.26 2.73
N TRP A 30 -1.40 20.04 2.38
CA TRP A 30 -0.16 19.38 2.75
C TRP A 30 0.86 19.49 1.62
N ASP A 31 2.04 20.00 1.93
CA ASP A 31 3.17 19.97 0.99
C ASP A 31 3.72 18.57 0.82
N HIS A 32 3.78 17.78 1.92
CA HIS A 32 4.26 16.40 1.94
C HIS A 32 3.44 15.55 2.90
N VAL A 33 3.23 14.28 2.56
CA VAL A 33 2.62 13.28 3.43
C VAL A 33 3.47 12.02 3.43
N VAL A 34 3.92 11.60 4.62
CA VAL A 34 4.67 10.36 4.82
C VAL A 34 3.78 9.35 5.53
N LEU A 35 3.59 8.21 4.90
CA LEU A 35 2.79 7.10 5.41
C LEU A 35 3.74 5.97 5.74
N ASP A 36 4.06 5.84 7.02
CA ASP A 36 4.83 4.70 7.51
C ASP A 36 3.97 3.44 7.50
N GLU A 37 4.59 2.28 7.33
CA GLU A 37 3.91 0.98 7.35
C GLU A 37 2.66 0.91 6.43
N GLY A 38 2.86 1.21 5.15
CA GLY A 38 1.80 1.31 4.13
C GLY A 38 0.91 0.06 3.98
N HIS A 39 1.29 -1.08 4.56
CA HIS A 39 0.48 -2.31 4.59
C HIS A 39 -0.92 -2.08 5.20
N GLY A 40 -1.08 -1.05 6.05
CA GLY A 40 -2.39 -0.62 6.54
C GLY A 40 -3.34 -0.18 5.42
N LEU A 41 -2.84 0.39 4.35
CA LEU A 41 -3.64 1.03 3.30
C LEU A 41 -3.98 0.07 2.14
N LYS A 42 -3.62 -1.21 2.26
CA LYS A 42 -3.78 -2.22 1.21
C LYS A 42 -5.21 -2.41 0.70
N ASN A 43 -6.21 -2.17 1.55
CA ASN A 43 -7.61 -2.27 1.17
C ASN A 43 -8.11 -0.87 0.76
N PRO A 44 -8.36 -0.60 -0.53
CA PRO A 44 -8.83 0.71 -0.99
C PRO A 44 -10.22 1.09 -0.45
N ARG A 45 -11.00 0.08 -0.02
CA ARG A 45 -12.35 0.29 0.55
C ARG A 45 -12.33 0.57 2.06
N ALA A 46 -11.19 0.40 2.73
CA ALA A 46 -11.08 0.72 4.15
C ALA A 46 -11.18 2.22 4.36
N LYS A 47 -11.81 2.64 5.46
CA LYS A 47 -12.07 4.04 5.79
C LYS A 47 -10.79 4.88 5.82
N ARG A 48 -9.75 4.44 6.55
CA ARG A 48 -8.41 5.05 6.50
C ARG A 48 -7.87 5.24 5.08
N SER A 49 -8.01 4.24 4.21
CA SER A 49 -7.51 4.30 2.83
C SER A 49 -8.26 5.31 1.98
N GLN A 50 -9.57 5.46 2.21
CA GLN A 50 -10.39 6.48 1.56
C GLN A 50 -10.04 7.87 2.08
N ASN A 51 -9.89 8.03 3.40
CA ASN A 51 -9.56 9.30 4.02
C ASN A 51 -8.16 9.80 3.64
N VAL A 52 -7.16 8.91 3.56
CA VAL A 52 -5.84 9.27 3.00
C VAL A 52 -5.94 9.82 1.57
N ARG A 53 -6.80 9.23 0.71
CA ARG A 53 -6.98 9.69 -0.68
C ARG A 53 -7.69 11.04 -0.80
N LYS A 54 -8.39 11.48 0.25
CA LYS A 54 -9.08 12.77 0.34
C LYS A 54 -8.18 13.91 0.81
N LEU A 55 -7.01 13.61 1.40
CA LEU A 55 -6.07 14.63 1.82
C LEU A 55 -5.69 15.53 0.63
N HIS A 56 -5.72 16.85 0.86
CA HIS A 56 -5.28 17.82 -0.14
C HIS A 56 -3.75 17.90 -0.10
N VAL A 57 -3.09 17.07 -0.89
CA VAL A 57 -1.64 17.02 -0.98
C VAL A 57 -1.19 17.56 -2.34
N LYS A 58 -0.05 18.25 -2.37
CA LYS A 58 0.63 18.58 -3.62
C LYS A 58 0.93 17.30 -4.42
N ALA A 59 0.83 17.38 -5.75
CA ALA A 59 1.14 16.25 -6.62
C ALA A 59 2.56 15.70 -6.32
N ASP A 60 2.72 14.38 -6.43
CA ASP A 60 3.97 13.63 -6.22
C ASP A 60 4.59 13.71 -4.81
N ALA A 61 3.84 14.19 -3.80
CA ALA A 61 4.37 14.41 -2.47
C ALA A 61 3.95 13.37 -1.40
N PHE A 62 3.43 12.22 -1.85
CA PHE A 62 3.19 11.06 -0.98
C PHE A 62 4.39 10.14 -0.98
N ILE A 63 4.95 9.90 0.21
CA ILE A 63 5.99 8.91 0.43
C ILE A 63 5.40 7.79 1.29
N ILE A 64 5.50 6.55 0.81
CA ILE A 64 5.01 5.39 1.56
C ILE A 64 6.18 4.44 1.79
N ALA A 65 6.48 4.18 3.07
CA ALA A 65 7.39 3.12 3.45
C ALA A 65 6.57 1.83 3.66
N SER A 66 6.87 0.77 2.91
CA SER A 66 6.22 -0.52 3.11
C SER A 66 7.16 -1.67 2.82
N GLY A 67 7.12 -2.71 3.67
CA GLY A 67 7.81 -3.98 3.43
C GLY A 67 7.03 -5.00 2.59
N THR A 68 5.82 -4.67 2.09
CA THR A 68 4.94 -5.63 1.41
C THR A 68 4.76 -5.36 -0.07
N VAL A 69 4.39 -6.42 -0.81
CA VAL A 69 4.26 -6.47 -2.27
C VAL A 69 2.99 -5.82 -2.82
N GLU A 70 2.21 -5.12 -1.99
CA GLU A 70 0.89 -4.54 -2.33
C GLU A 70 1.00 -3.21 -3.11
N LEU A 71 1.94 -3.19 -4.06
CA LEU A 71 2.39 -2.04 -4.84
C LEU A 71 1.23 -1.26 -5.49
N TRP A 72 0.22 -1.95 -6.02
CA TRP A 72 -0.88 -1.26 -6.70
C TRP A 72 -1.65 -0.31 -5.78
N ALA A 73 -2.00 -0.77 -4.56
CA ALA A 73 -2.81 0.02 -3.64
C ALA A 73 -2.08 1.26 -3.14
N LEU A 74 -0.75 1.14 -2.97
CA LEU A 74 0.13 2.23 -2.56
C LEU A 74 0.37 3.22 -3.71
N MET A 75 0.64 2.72 -4.91
CA MET A 75 0.84 3.55 -6.09
C MET A 75 -0.42 4.30 -6.51
N ASP A 76 -1.61 3.73 -6.29
CA ASP A 76 -2.88 4.43 -6.48
C ASP A 76 -3.07 5.61 -5.50
N ILE A 77 -2.43 5.57 -4.33
CA ILE A 77 -2.41 6.68 -3.37
C ILE A 77 -1.40 7.74 -3.79
N CYS A 78 -0.16 7.33 -4.09
CA CYS A 78 0.91 8.26 -4.46
C CYS A 78 0.67 8.94 -5.81
N ASN A 79 0.37 8.12 -6.82
CA ASN A 79 0.34 8.50 -8.23
C ASN A 79 -0.96 7.99 -8.85
N LYS A 80 -2.05 8.70 -8.57
CA LYS A 80 -3.39 8.36 -9.08
C LYS A 80 -3.32 8.16 -10.61
N ASN A 81 -3.96 7.08 -11.08
CA ASN A 81 -4.04 6.66 -12.49
C ASN A 81 -2.75 6.14 -13.15
N LEU A 82 -1.59 6.16 -12.50
CA LEU A 82 -0.34 5.68 -13.11
C LEU A 82 -0.40 4.20 -13.52
N LEU A 83 -1.04 3.36 -12.70
CA LEU A 83 -1.19 1.92 -12.95
C LEU A 83 -2.57 1.55 -13.52
N GLY A 84 -3.42 2.54 -13.81
CA GLY A 84 -4.80 2.34 -14.23
C GLY A 84 -5.69 1.65 -13.18
N LYS A 85 -6.83 1.12 -13.64
CA LYS A 85 -7.83 0.48 -12.75
C LYS A 85 -7.29 -0.80 -12.12
N SER A 86 -7.66 -1.05 -10.86
CA SER A 86 -7.25 -2.22 -10.08
C SER A 86 -7.46 -3.57 -10.77
N LYS A 87 -8.56 -3.72 -11.54
CA LYS A 87 -8.87 -4.95 -12.27
C LYS A 87 -7.88 -5.18 -13.42
N SER A 88 -7.60 -4.14 -14.19
CA SER A 88 -6.66 -4.18 -15.31
C SER A 88 -5.24 -4.46 -14.84
N PHE A 89 -4.81 -3.78 -13.76
CA PHE A 89 -3.50 -4.05 -13.17
C PHE A 89 -3.37 -5.49 -12.66
N ARG A 90 -4.39 -6.01 -11.96
CA ARG A 90 -4.39 -7.39 -11.48
C ARG A 90 -4.33 -8.41 -12.62
N HIS A 91 -5.08 -8.18 -13.70
CA HIS A 91 -5.04 -9.05 -14.87
C HIS A 91 -3.65 -9.08 -15.53
N ASN A 92 -3.06 -7.91 -15.71
CA ASN A 92 -1.80 -7.77 -16.45
C ASN A 92 -0.56 -8.18 -15.64
N PHE A 93 -0.55 -7.91 -14.33
CA PHE A 93 0.64 -8.04 -13.49
C PHE A 93 0.48 -9.06 -12.36
N ASP A 94 -0.60 -9.00 -11.57
CA ASP A 94 -0.76 -9.87 -10.38
C ASP A 94 -0.92 -11.35 -10.79
N VAL A 95 -1.72 -11.62 -11.82
CA VAL A 95 -1.89 -12.99 -12.37
C VAL A 95 -0.57 -13.52 -12.92
N THR A 96 0.13 -12.72 -13.73
CA THR A 96 1.40 -13.09 -14.36
C THR A 96 2.49 -13.39 -13.32
N ILE A 97 2.62 -12.54 -12.30
CA ILE A 97 3.59 -12.72 -11.20
C ILE A 97 3.25 -13.97 -10.38
N LYS A 98 1.97 -14.20 -10.05
CA LYS A 98 1.53 -15.39 -9.30
C LYS A 98 1.79 -16.68 -10.08
N LEU A 99 1.53 -16.70 -11.37
CA LEU A 99 1.79 -17.86 -12.23
C LEU A 99 3.29 -18.16 -12.34
N GLY A 100 4.13 -17.13 -12.46
CA GLY A 100 5.59 -17.27 -12.41
C GLY A 100 6.06 -17.88 -11.08
N ASN A 101 5.63 -17.31 -9.96
CA ASN A 101 5.98 -17.81 -8.62
C ASN A 101 5.48 -19.24 -8.36
N GLN A 102 4.31 -19.64 -8.88
CA GLN A 102 3.83 -21.01 -8.72
C GLN A 102 4.71 -22.04 -9.45
N ARG A 103 5.22 -21.71 -10.64
CA ARG A 103 6.17 -22.58 -11.36
C ARG A 103 7.46 -22.75 -10.57
N THR A 104 8.06 -21.64 -10.13
CA THR A 104 9.29 -21.66 -9.32
C THR A 104 9.09 -22.42 -8.01
N ARG A 105 7.95 -22.22 -7.33
CA ARG A 105 7.65 -22.87 -6.05
C ARG A 105 7.43 -24.38 -6.22
N LYS A 106 6.83 -24.81 -7.33
CA LYS A 106 6.68 -26.22 -7.68
C LYS A 106 8.03 -26.85 -8.01
N GLU A 107 8.86 -26.18 -8.81
CA GLU A 107 10.21 -26.63 -9.14
C GLU A 107 11.10 -26.78 -7.90
N ILE A 108 11.03 -25.82 -6.98
CA ILE A 108 11.73 -25.89 -5.69
C ILE A 108 11.21 -27.07 -4.85
N ALA A 109 9.89 -27.24 -4.74
CA ALA A 109 9.29 -28.36 -4.00
C ALA A 109 9.67 -29.72 -4.59
N ASP A 110 9.72 -29.83 -5.93
CA ASP A 110 10.13 -31.04 -6.64
C ASP A 110 11.63 -31.34 -6.43
N CYS A 111 12.49 -30.30 -6.35
CA CYS A 111 13.90 -30.45 -5.98
C CYS A 111 14.06 -30.96 -4.54
N TYR A 112 13.38 -30.35 -3.57
CA TYR A 112 13.42 -30.79 -2.17
C TYR A 112 12.92 -32.24 -2.02
N ALA A 113 11.84 -32.61 -2.69
CA ALA A 113 11.31 -33.97 -2.65
C ALA A 113 12.34 -35.01 -3.16
N LYS A 114 13.10 -34.68 -4.22
CA LYS A 114 14.14 -35.55 -4.77
C LYS A 114 15.36 -35.68 -3.84
N GLU A 115 15.74 -34.63 -3.13
CA GLU A 115 16.82 -34.70 -2.14
C GLU A 115 16.44 -35.51 -0.90
N VAL A 116 15.23 -35.33 -0.36
CA VAL A 116 14.75 -36.08 0.82
C VAL A 116 14.67 -37.58 0.54
N VAL A 117 14.32 -37.98 -0.69
CA VAL A 117 14.30 -39.39 -1.11
C VAL A 117 15.71 -39.99 -1.22
N LYS A 118 16.74 -39.19 -1.55
CA LYS A 118 18.14 -39.64 -1.60
C LYS A 118 18.75 -39.85 -0.22
N VAL A 119 18.32 -39.10 0.80
CA VAL A 119 18.85 -39.18 2.17
C VAL A 119 18.29 -40.38 2.95
N LYS A 120 17.19 -40.99 2.50
CA LYS A 120 16.54 -42.14 3.15
C LYS A 120 16.96 -43.52 2.60
N ARG A 121 18.01 -43.61 1.78
CA ARG A 121 18.58 -44.87 1.30
C ARG A 121 19.92 -45.17 1.95
#